data_AF-A0A1V5GDS0-F1
#
_entry.id   AF-A0A1V5GDS0-F1
#
_cell.length_a   1.000
_cell.length_b   1.000
_cell.length_c   1.000
_cell.angle_alpha   90.00
_cell.angle_beta   90.00
_cell.angle_gamma   90.00
#
_symmetry.space_group_name_H-M   'P 1'
#
loop_
_entity.id
_entity.type
_entity.pdbx_description
1 polymer ?
#
loop_
_entity_poly.entity_id
_entity_poly.type
_entity_poly.pdbx_seq_one_letter_code
_entity_poly.pdbx_strand_id
1 'polypeptide(L)'
;MTLTENFIREAIHLDAGAEVVYGSDQMYDTYPCRFPTVEFQLAATDALVEVADRIRMEKGYLPTHPRDGRTDEVDTEAWYDFYIGICCLPGENQPCQLDSSITFIVVNSDADDNENMYGIELTADEQSVVLDILNNQCRKYLSKTCDELLDEAEKEMN
;
A
#
# COMPACT_ATOMS: atom_id res chain seq x y z
N MET A 1 -12.54 -8.00 17.66
CA MET A 1 -12.18 -7.79 16.26
C MET A 1 -13.43 -7.40 15.51
N THR A 2 -13.39 -6.26 14.82
CA THR A 2 -14.48 -5.79 13.96
C THR A 2 -14.48 -6.55 12.63
N LEU A 3 -15.61 -6.56 11.91
CA LEU A 3 -15.70 -7.15 10.56
C LEU A 3 -14.69 -6.51 9.60
N THR A 4 -14.44 -5.22 9.76
CA THR A 4 -13.49 -4.43 8.97
C THR A 4 -12.05 -4.88 9.21
N GLU A 5 -11.65 -5.11 10.47
CA GLU A 5 -10.31 -5.62 10.79
C GLU A 5 -10.03 -6.98 10.17
N ASN A 6 -11.02 -7.88 10.17
CA ASN A 6 -10.86 -9.21 9.56
C ASN A 6 -10.71 -9.10 8.04
N PHE A 7 -11.50 -8.24 7.39
CA PHE A 7 -11.40 -7.97 5.96
C PHE A 7 -10.02 -7.43 5.59
N ILE A 8 -9.53 -6.43 6.32
CA ILE A 8 -8.20 -5.84 6.09
C ILE A 8 -7.11 -6.89 6.26
N ARG A 9 -7.23 -7.76 7.26
CA ARG A 9 -6.23 -8.81 7.52
C ARG A 9 -6.14 -9.88 6.43
N GLU A 10 -7.24 -10.13 5.72
CA GLU A 10 -7.27 -11.03 4.57
C GLU A 10 -6.90 -10.32 3.26
N ALA A 11 -7.07 -9.00 3.19
CA ALA A 11 -6.79 -8.20 2.00
C ALA A 11 -5.33 -7.71 1.89
N ILE A 12 -4.68 -7.43 3.03
CA ILE A 12 -3.35 -6.80 3.05
C ILE A 12 -2.27 -7.87 3.22
N HIS A 13 -1.56 -8.14 2.14
CA HIS A 13 -0.40 -9.03 2.11
C HIS A 13 0.75 -8.34 1.39
N LEU A 14 1.95 -8.35 1.99
CA LEU A 14 3.17 -7.94 1.30
C LEU A 14 3.44 -8.91 0.15
N ASP A 15 3.79 -8.36 -1.01
CA ASP A 15 4.40 -9.18 -2.05
C ASP A 15 5.83 -9.55 -1.61
N ALA A 16 6.03 -10.83 -1.28
CA ALA A 16 7.31 -11.35 -0.81
C ALA A 16 8.38 -11.40 -1.91
N GLY A 17 8.00 -11.27 -3.19
CA GLY A 17 8.91 -11.17 -4.33
C GLY A 17 9.31 -9.73 -4.67
N ALA A 18 8.59 -8.74 -4.16
CA ALA A 18 8.84 -7.33 -4.45
C ALA A 18 9.96 -6.75 -3.58
N GLU A 19 10.69 -5.79 -4.15
CA GLU A 19 11.72 -5.03 -3.45
C GLU A 19 11.08 -3.95 -2.57
N VAL A 20 11.60 -3.78 -1.35
CA VAL A 20 11.21 -2.67 -0.47
C VAL A 20 11.89 -1.40 -0.96
N VAL A 21 11.11 -0.37 -1.26
CA VAL A 21 11.63 0.88 -1.80
C VAL A 21 11.89 1.86 -0.65
N TYR A 22 13.16 2.19 -0.43
CA TYR A 22 13.59 3.18 0.54
C TYR A 22 13.61 4.57 -0.10
N GLY A 23 13.11 5.57 0.62
CA GLY A 23 12.95 6.92 0.10
C GLY A 23 13.04 8.00 1.16
N SER A 24 12.85 9.23 0.69
CA SER A 24 12.71 10.39 1.55
C SER A 24 11.71 11.35 0.94
N ASP A 25 10.88 11.95 1.77
CA ASP A 25 9.98 13.02 1.36
C ASP A 25 10.25 14.29 2.18
N GLN A 26 9.62 15.41 1.80
CA GLN A 26 9.84 16.71 2.43
C GLN A 26 8.52 17.41 2.80
N MET A 27 8.51 18.02 3.97
CA MET A 27 7.46 18.96 4.38
C MET A 27 7.96 20.40 4.24
N TYR A 28 7.05 21.30 3.88
CA TYR A 28 7.24 22.75 3.74
C TYR A 28 8.12 23.21 2.56
N ASP A 29 7.62 24.16 1.77
CA ASP A 29 8.35 24.70 0.61
C ASP A 29 9.51 25.65 1.01
N THR A 30 9.33 26.40 2.09
CA THR A 30 10.25 27.50 2.47
C THR A 30 11.41 27.02 3.35
N TYR A 31 11.18 25.98 4.17
CA TYR A 31 12.17 25.38 5.06
C TYR A 31 11.97 23.86 5.01
N PRO A 32 12.50 23.20 3.97
CA PRO A 32 12.20 21.80 3.72
C PRO A 32 12.71 20.95 4.87
N CYS A 33 11.78 20.27 5.52
CA CYS A 33 12.07 19.28 6.54
C CYS A 33 11.93 17.91 5.90
N ARG A 34 13.06 17.23 5.69
CA ARG A 34 13.06 15.90 5.07
C ARG A 34 12.79 14.83 6.11
N PHE A 35 12.12 13.77 5.70
CA PHE A 35 11.81 12.63 6.55
C PHE A 35 11.90 11.31 5.77
N PRO A 36 12.26 10.20 6.43
CA PRO A 36 12.39 8.91 5.79
C PRO A 36 11.03 8.35 5.40
N THR A 37 10.98 7.71 4.25
CA THR A 37 9.83 6.95 3.77
C THR A 37 10.26 5.56 3.32
N VAL A 38 9.36 4.59 3.49
CA VAL A 38 9.53 3.23 2.96
C VAL A 38 8.23 2.84 2.29
N GLU A 39 8.29 2.41 1.04
CA GLU A 39 7.14 1.96 0.27
C GLU A 39 7.18 0.45 0.06
N PHE A 40 6.02 -0.18 0.23
CA PHE A 40 5.81 -1.60 0.06
C PHE A 40 4.85 -1.87 -1.09
N GLN A 41 5.18 -2.86 -1.93
CA GLN A 41 4.22 -3.46 -2.84
C GLN A 41 3.36 -4.49 -2.10
N LEU A 42 2.05 -4.44 -2.33
CA LEU A 42 1.08 -5.37 -1.81
C LEU A 42 0.69 -6.38 -2.88
N ALA A 43 0.46 -7.63 -2.47
CA ALA A 43 -0.10 -8.65 -3.34
C ALA A 43 -1.53 -8.25 -3.75
N ALA A 44 -1.84 -8.41 -5.03
CA ALA A 44 -3.16 -8.12 -5.60
C ALA A 44 -4.20 -9.16 -5.15
N THR A 45 -4.70 -9.03 -3.93
CA THR A 45 -5.77 -9.88 -3.39
C THR A 45 -7.11 -9.57 -4.05
N ASP A 46 -8.01 -10.56 -4.12
CA ASP A 46 -9.37 -10.36 -4.64
C ASP A 46 -10.08 -9.18 -3.97
N ALA A 47 -9.89 -9.02 -2.66
CA ALA A 47 -10.47 -7.93 -1.88
C ALA A 47 -9.97 -6.55 -2.34
N LEU A 48 -8.66 -6.39 -2.58
CA LEU A 48 -8.09 -5.13 -3.10
C LEU A 48 -8.52 -4.87 -4.54
N VAL A 49 -8.53 -5.91 -5.37
CA VAL A 49 -8.99 -5.86 -6.77
C VAL A 49 -10.46 -5.43 -6.86
N GLU A 50 -11.34 -5.96 -6.01
CA GLU A 50 -12.76 -5.59 -5.97
C GLU A 50 -12.96 -4.12 -5.57
N VAL A 51 -12.16 -3.62 -4.63
CA VAL A 51 -12.20 -2.20 -4.21
C VAL A 51 -11.67 -1.29 -5.33
N ALA A 52 -10.57 -1.68 -5.99
CA ALA A 52 -10.02 -0.95 -7.13
C ALA A 52 -11.03 -0.84 -8.28
N ASP A 53 -11.69 -1.95 -8.63
CA ASP A 53 -12.77 -1.98 -9.62
C ASP A 53 -13.92 -1.04 -9.24
N ARG A 54 -14.29 -0.98 -7.95
CA ARG A 54 -15.34 -0.08 -7.47
C ARG A 54 -14.98 1.38 -7.68
N ILE A 55 -13.76 1.76 -7.31
CA ILE A 55 -13.25 3.12 -7.49
C ILE A 55 -13.21 3.48 -8.98
N ARG A 56 -12.78 2.56 -9.85
CA ARG A 56 -12.77 2.77 -11.31
C ARG A 56 -14.17 2.95 -11.88
N MET A 57 -15.14 2.14 -11.45
CA MET A 57 -16.54 2.31 -11.85
C MET A 57 -17.12 3.66 -11.40
N GLU A 58 -16.77 4.16 -10.22
CA GLU A 58 -17.18 5.49 -9.76
C GLU A 58 -16.60 6.62 -10.63
N LYS A 59 -15.44 6.39 -11.24
CA LYS A 59 -14.81 7.29 -12.21
C LYS A 59 -15.34 7.10 -13.64
N GLY A 60 -16.20 6.12 -13.89
CA GLY A 60 -16.83 5.84 -15.18
C GLY A 60 -16.10 4.82 -16.05
N TYR A 61 -15.08 4.14 -15.51
CA TYR A 61 -14.36 3.07 -16.23
C TYR A 61 -15.03 1.71 -16.03
N LEU A 62 -14.74 0.78 -16.95
CA LEU A 62 -15.19 -0.60 -16.82
C LEU A 62 -14.32 -1.35 -15.80
N PRO A 63 -14.91 -2.26 -15.00
CA PRO A 63 -14.13 -3.15 -14.14
C PRO A 63 -13.18 -3.99 -15.00
N THR A 64 -11.98 -4.21 -14.49
CA THR A 64 -11.00 -5.07 -15.17
C THR A 64 -11.03 -6.50 -14.65
N HIS A 65 -11.48 -6.70 -13.41
CA HIS A 65 -11.69 -8.04 -12.89
C HIS A 65 -12.98 -8.67 -13.48
N PRO A 66 -12.90 -9.85 -14.14
CA PRO A 66 -14.05 -10.52 -14.70
C PRO A 66 -14.95 -11.11 -13.59
N ARG A 67 -16.15 -10.54 -13.46
CA ARG A 67 -17.16 -10.94 -12.45
C ARG A 67 -17.92 -12.25 -12.75
N ASP A 68 -17.54 -13.01 -13.79
CA ASP A 68 -18.35 -14.16 -14.29
C ASP A 68 -18.22 -15.45 -13.43
N GLY A 69 -17.62 -15.38 -12.24
CA GLY A 69 -17.58 -16.50 -11.27
C GLY A 69 -16.97 -17.79 -11.84
N ARG A 70 -16.16 -17.68 -12.91
CA ARG A 70 -15.60 -18.79 -13.67
C ARG A 70 -14.11 -18.60 -13.85
N THR A 71 -13.36 -18.60 -12.75
CA THR A 71 -11.91 -18.83 -12.81
C THR A 71 -11.35 -18.77 -11.39
N ASP A 72 -11.05 -19.94 -10.83
CA ASP A 72 -10.29 -20.10 -9.58
C ASP A 72 -8.76 -19.87 -9.80
N GLU A 73 -8.36 -19.44 -11.00
CA GLU A 73 -6.97 -19.20 -11.42
C GLU A 73 -6.90 -17.96 -12.33
N VAL A 74 -7.26 -16.78 -11.81
CA VAL A 74 -6.99 -15.53 -12.54
C VAL A 74 -5.75 -14.88 -11.99
N ASP A 75 -4.85 -14.52 -12.90
CA ASP A 75 -3.66 -13.74 -12.61
C ASP A 75 -4.07 -12.30 -12.24
N THR A 76 -4.28 -12.08 -10.94
CA THR A 76 -4.70 -10.79 -10.39
C THR A 76 -3.58 -9.74 -10.47
N GLU A 77 -2.32 -10.19 -10.58
CA GLU A 77 -1.13 -9.34 -10.71
C GLU A 77 -1.08 -8.62 -12.07
N ALA A 78 -1.83 -9.10 -13.07
CA ALA A 78 -1.90 -8.48 -14.39
C ALA A 78 -2.85 -7.27 -14.49
N TRP A 79 -3.54 -6.90 -13.41
CA TRP A 79 -4.58 -5.86 -13.45
C TRP A 79 -4.24 -4.61 -12.71
N TYR A 80 -3.72 -4.76 -11.49
CA TYR A 80 -3.41 -3.66 -10.60
C TYR A 80 -2.15 -3.94 -9.82
N ASP A 81 -1.27 -2.93 -9.74
CA ASP A 81 -0.20 -2.92 -8.75
C ASP A 81 -0.63 -2.07 -7.55
N PHE A 82 -0.46 -2.59 -6.34
CA PHE A 82 -0.85 -1.92 -5.10
C PHE A 82 0.39 -1.54 -4.28
N TYR A 83 0.38 -0.32 -3.74
CA TYR A 83 1.49 0.25 -2.97
C TYR A 83 0.97 0.91 -1.70
N ILE A 84 1.76 0.79 -0.64
CA ILE A 84 1.53 1.55 0.60
C ILE A 84 2.83 1.99 1.23
N GLY A 85 2.89 3.25 1.63
CA GLY A 85 4.04 3.82 2.32
C GLY A 85 3.88 3.83 3.85
N ILE A 86 5.03 3.82 4.51
CA ILE A 86 5.21 4.23 5.89
C ILE A 86 6.20 5.39 5.94
N CYS A 87 6.06 6.25 6.93
CA CYS A 87 6.96 7.37 7.17
C CYS A 87 7.20 7.59 8.66
N CYS A 88 8.29 8.29 8.99
CA CYS A 88 8.52 8.80 10.34
C CYS A 88 8.67 10.31 10.27
N LEU A 89 7.71 11.05 10.81
CA LEU A 89 7.75 12.52 10.78
C LEU A 89 8.94 13.06 11.60
N PRO A 90 9.48 14.23 11.22
CA PRO A 90 10.63 14.80 11.90
C PRO A 90 10.26 15.27 13.32
N GLY A 91 10.96 14.76 14.34
CA GLY A 91 10.80 15.14 15.74
C GLY A 91 11.23 14.04 16.70
N GLU A 92 11.59 14.40 17.94
CA GLU A 92 11.95 13.39 18.95
C GLU A 92 10.75 12.49 19.28
N ASN A 93 10.95 11.16 19.20
CA ASN A 93 9.95 10.13 19.51
C ASN A 93 8.68 10.16 18.63
N GLN A 94 8.79 10.61 17.38
CA GLN A 94 7.67 10.43 16.44
C GLN A 94 7.52 8.93 16.12
N PRO A 95 6.31 8.37 16.21
CA PRO A 95 6.10 6.97 15.86
C PRO A 95 6.12 6.80 14.33
N CYS A 96 6.43 5.59 13.87
CA CYS A 96 6.12 5.17 12.51
C CYS A 96 4.63 5.39 12.21
N GLN A 97 4.36 6.03 11.08
CA GLN A 97 3.02 6.30 10.58
C GLN A 97 2.83 5.59 9.23
N LEU A 98 1.61 5.14 8.99
CA LEU A 98 1.18 4.64 7.69
C LEU A 98 0.64 5.80 6.86
N ASP A 99 0.81 5.73 5.55
CA ASP A 99 0.15 6.66 4.64
C ASP A 99 -1.39 6.57 4.77
N SER A 100 -2.06 7.67 4.43
CA SER A 100 -3.51 7.78 4.55
C SER A 100 -4.28 6.96 3.53
N SER A 101 -3.62 6.41 2.51
CA SER A 101 -4.24 5.68 1.42
C SER A 101 -3.34 4.58 0.87
N ILE A 102 -3.93 3.47 0.44
CA ILE A 102 -3.25 2.50 -0.44
C ILE A 102 -3.35 3.03 -1.87
N THR A 103 -2.21 3.22 -2.51
CA THR A 103 -2.15 3.62 -3.93
C THR A 103 -2.27 2.40 -4.81
N PHE A 104 -3.04 2.46 -5.89
CA PHE A 104 -3.04 1.42 -6.91
C PHE A 104 -2.90 2.00 -8.31
N ILE A 105 -2.18 1.27 -9.16
CA ILE A 105 -1.91 1.62 -10.56
C ILE A 105 -2.63 0.61 -11.45
N VAL A 106 -3.35 1.08 -12.47
CA VAL A 106 -3.96 0.19 -13.46
C VAL A 106 -2.90 -0.28 -14.44
N VAL A 107 -2.50 -1.55 -14.34
CA VAL A 107 -1.47 -2.13 -15.22
C VAL A 107 -2.03 -2.88 -16.42
N ASN A 108 -3.35 -3.16 -16.43
CA ASN A 108 -4.00 -3.78 -17.57
C ASN A 108 -3.88 -2.92 -18.83
N SER A 109 -3.15 -3.40 -19.84
CA SER A 109 -2.89 -2.68 -21.09
C SER A 109 -4.15 -2.45 -21.95
N ASP A 110 -5.19 -3.24 -21.74
CA ASP A 110 -6.46 -3.13 -22.47
C ASP A 110 -7.43 -2.13 -21.81
N ALA A 111 -7.07 -1.56 -20.66
CA ALA A 111 -7.87 -0.58 -19.96
C ALA A 111 -7.65 0.84 -20.52
N ASP A 112 -8.74 1.61 -20.65
CA ASP A 112 -8.70 3.01 -21.12
C ASP A 112 -7.92 3.95 -20.17
N ASP A 113 -7.79 3.56 -18.91
CA ASP A 113 -7.06 4.22 -17.83
C ASP A 113 -5.79 3.48 -17.41
N ASN A 114 -5.19 2.71 -18.33
CA ASN A 114 -3.86 2.13 -18.12
C ASN A 114 -2.85 3.19 -17.65
N GLU A 115 -1.97 2.81 -16.72
CA GLU A 115 -0.98 3.65 -16.01
C GLU A 115 -1.56 4.74 -15.10
N ASN A 116 -2.89 4.91 -15.03
CA ASN A 116 -3.47 5.84 -14.07
C ASN A 116 -3.35 5.32 -12.64
N MET A 117 -3.13 6.26 -11.72
CA MET A 117 -2.99 6.01 -10.28
C MET A 117 -4.23 6.48 -9.53
N TYR A 118 -4.66 5.68 -8.56
CA TYR A 118 -5.82 5.95 -7.71
C TYR A 118 -5.51 5.59 -6.25
N GLY A 119 -6.26 6.18 -5.31
CA GLY A 119 -6.09 5.93 -3.88
C GLY A 119 -7.31 5.23 -3.27
N ILE A 120 -7.05 4.24 -2.42
CA ILE A 120 -8.01 3.67 -1.47
C ILE A 120 -7.78 4.35 -0.14
N GLU A 121 -8.64 5.31 0.21
CA GLU A 121 -8.55 6.07 1.45
C GLU A 121 -8.76 5.17 2.67
N LEU A 122 -7.87 5.29 3.66
CA LEU A 122 -7.94 4.58 4.92
C LEU A 122 -8.29 5.54 6.06
N THR A 123 -9.25 5.14 6.89
CA THR A 123 -9.50 5.83 8.16
C THR A 123 -8.35 5.63 9.15
N ALA A 124 -8.24 6.49 10.16
CA ALA A 124 -7.17 6.38 11.16
C ALA A 124 -7.16 5.03 11.90
N ASP A 125 -8.34 4.45 12.14
CA ASP A 125 -8.46 3.12 12.77
C ASP A 125 -7.92 2.03 11.83
N GLU A 126 -8.22 2.10 10.54
CA GLU A 126 -7.74 1.16 9.53
C GLU A 126 -6.23 1.28 9.34
N GLN A 127 -5.69 2.50 9.37
CA GLN A 127 -4.23 2.73 9.29
C GLN A 127 -3.49 2.04 10.43
N SER A 128 -3.98 2.13 11.67
CA SER A 128 -3.36 1.44 12.80
C SER A 128 -3.35 -0.08 12.62
N VAL A 129 -4.44 -0.64 12.10
CA VAL A 129 -4.57 -2.08 11.87
C VAL A 129 -3.66 -2.55 10.74
N VAL A 130 -3.63 -1.80 9.63
CA VAL A 130 -2.75 -2.08 8.49
C VAL A 130 -1.29 -2.00 8.91
N LEU A 131 -0.90 -0.99 9.68
CA LEU A 131 0.47 -0.85 10.18
C LEU A 131 0.90 -2.05 11.04
N ASP A 132 0.03 -2.52 11.94
CA ASP A 132 0.28 -3.72 12.74
C ASP A 132 0.43 -4.97 11.87
N ILE A 133 -0.38 -5.10 10.82
CA ILE A 133 -0.29 -6.20 9.86
C ILE A 133 1.04 -6.14 9.10
N LEU A 134 1.40 -4.97 8.55
CA LEU A 134 2.66 -4.77 7.82
C LEU A 134 3.85 -5.06 8.72
N ASN A 135 3.87 -4.55 9.95
CA ASN A 135 4.96 -4.80 10.89
C ASN A 135 5.13 -6.29 11.20
N ASN A 136 4.03 -7.03 11.36
CA ASN A 136 4.09 -8.48 11.54
C ASN A 136 4.61 -9.21 10.30
N GLN A 137 4.24 -8.76 9.10
CA GLN A 137 4.71 -9.35 7.85
C GLN A 137 6.18 -9.01 7.57
N CYS A 138 6.62 -7.77 7.81
CA CYS A 138 8.03 -7.36 7.77
C CYS A 138 8.88 -8.23 8.71
N ARG A 139 8.43 -8.46 9.95
CA ARG A 139 9.15 -9.35 10.88
C ARG A 139 9.26 -10.77 10.37
N LYS A 140 8.21 -11.26 9.70
CA LYS A 140 8.16 -12.64 9.17
C LYS A 140 9.02 -12.83 7.93
N TYR A 141 8.99 -11.88 6.99
CA TYR A 141 9.61 -12.04 5.67
C TYR A 141 10.97 -11.33 5.56
N LEU A 142 11.14 -10.20 6.22
CA LEU A 142 12.34 -9.36 6.15
C LEU A 142 13.20 -9.42 7.42
N SER A 143 12.71 -10.09 8.48
CA SER A 143 13.34 -10.13 9.81
C SER A 143 13.60 -8.74 10.42
N LYS A 144 12.77 -7.75 10.04
CA LYS A 144 12.85 -6.34 10.49
C LYS A 144 11.47 -5.81 10.86
N THR A 145 11.41 -4.81 11.74
CA THR A 145 10.19 -4.02 12.00
C THR A 145 10.04 -2.88 11.00
N CYS A 146 8.84 -2.30 10.91
CA CYS A 146 8.63 -1.07 10.13
C CYS A 146 9.54 0.08 10.62
N ASP A 147 9.70 0.22 11.94
CA ASP A 147 10.62 1.21 12.53
C ASP A 147 12.08 0.97 12.10
N GLU A 148 12.55 -0.29 12.11
CA GLU A 148 13.92 -0.63 11.69
C GLU A 148 14.16 -0.34 10.20
N LEU A 149 13.13 -0.51 9.35
CA LEU A 149 13.21 -0.13 7.94
C LEU A 149 13.28 1.39 7.76
N LEU A 150 12.55 2.15 8.57
CA LEU A 150 12.61 3.62 8.56
C LEU A 150 13.96 4.13 9.10
N ASP A 151 14.53 3.48 10.11
CA ASP A 151 15.89 3.78 10.60
C ASP A 151 16.96 3.51 9.53
N GLU A 152 16.72 2.58 8.61
CA GLU A 152 17.59 2.34 7.45
C GLU A 152 17.42 3.43 6.40
N ALA A 153 16.18 3.78 6.04
CA ALA A 153 15.92 4.92 5.15
C ALA A 153 16.55 6.23 5.69
N GLU A 154 16.44 6.48 7.00
CA GLU A 154 17.04 7.68 7.62
C GLU A 154 18.58 7.67 7.53
N LYS A 155 19.21 6.49 7.60
CA LYS A 155 20.67 6.37 7.38
C LYS A 155 21.05 6.60 5.93
N GLU A 156 20.23 6.21 4.97
CA GLU A 156 20.50 6.48 3.54
C GLU A 156 20.32 7.95 3.17
N MET A 157 19.52 8.69 3.94
CA MET A 157 19.33 10.13 3.76
C MET A 157 20.51 10.99 4.22
N ASN A 158 21.37 10.48 5.12
CA ASN A 158 22.45 11.22 5.78
C ASN A 158 23.84 10.86 5.23
#